data_AF-A0A1Y1KWI6-F1
#
_entry.id   AF-A0A1Y1KWI6-F1
#
_cell.length_a   1.000
_cell.length_b   1.000
_cell.length_c   1.000
_cell.angle_alpha   90.00
_cell.angle_beta   90.00
_cell.angle_gamma   90.00
#
_symmetry.space_group_name_H-M   'P 1'
#
loop_
_entity.id
_entity.type
_entity.pdbx_description
1 polymer ?
#
loop_
_entity_poly.entity_id
_entity_poly.type
_entity_poly.pdbx_seq_one_letter_code
_entity_poly.pdbx_strand_id
1 'polypeptide(L)'
;YMFVLLLTLKVDMNRNYVTHEEFQYLIKGGAALDLNACPPKPAKWITDTTWLNLVELAKLYQFQNILTQVENNERSWKAWFDKDAPEDSPIPDGYLSLDPFKKLLMIRAWCSDRTLTQSRKYIAASMGQRFAEPIILNMEAL
;
A
#
# COMPACT_ATOMS: atom_id res chain seq x y z
N TYR A 1 11.72 -0.27 -14.12
CA TYR A 1 10.55 -0.28 -13.22
C TYR A 1 10.53 0.88 -12.23
N MET A 2 11.49 0.97 -11.28
CA MET A 2 11.49 2.03 -10.24
C MET A 2 11.36 3.45 -10.82
N PHE A 3 12.08 3.75 -11.90
CA PHE A 3 11.93 5.02 -12.64
C PHE A 3 10.49 5.30 -13.07
N VAL A 4 9.78 4.31 -13.60
CA VAL A 4 8.39 4.44 -14.05
C VAL A 4 7.45 4.69 -12.87
N LEU A 5 7.67 4.02 -11.74
CA LEU A 5 6.90 4.26 -10.51
C LEU A 5 7.10 5.71 -10.02
N LEU A 6 8.35 6.19 -9.96
CA LEU A 6 8.64 7.56 -9.55
C LEU A 6 8.06 8.60 -10.52
N LEU A 7 8.11 8.33 -11.83
CA LEU A 7 7.49 9.18 -12.84
C LEU A 7 5.96 9.23 -12.68
N THR A 8 5.33 8.07 -12.48
CA THR A 8 3.88 7.95 -12.23
C THR A 8 3.48 8.75 -11.00
N LEU A 9 4.20 8.58 -9.88
CA LEU A 9 4.00 9.37 -8.67
C LEU A 9 4.13 10.87 -8.92
N LYS A 10 5.15 11.30 -9.67
CA LYS A 10 5.35 12.71 -9.99
C LYS A 10 4.20 13.30 -10.83
N VAL A 11 3.71 12.53 -11.80
CA VAL A 11 2.55 12.92 -12.63
C VAL A 11 1.30 13.05 -11.78
N ASP A 12 0.98 12.04 -10.95
CA ASP A 12 -0.26 12.05 -10.16
C ASP A 12 -0.22 13.03 -9.00
N MET A 13 0.95 13.32 -8.44
CA MET A 13 1.12 14.44 -7.50
C MET A 13 0.84 15.78 -8.19
N ASN A 14 1.31 15.97 -9.43
CA ASN A 14 1.02 17.20 -10.19
C ASN A 14 -0.46 17.32 -10.59
N ARG A 15 -1.16 16.19 -10.73
CA ARG A 15 -2.62 16.12 -10.96
C ARG A 15 -3.46 16.25 -9.67
N ASN A 16 -2.82 16.32 -8.51
CA ASN A 16 -3.46 16.27 -7.18
C ASN A 16 -4.25 14.98 -6.90
N TYR A 17 -3.93 13.88 -7.58
CA TYR A 17 -4.49 12.55 -7.27
C TYR A 17 -3.73 11.87 -6.12
N VAL A 18 -2.47 12.25 -5.93
CA VAL A 18 -1.62 11.83 -4.82
C VAL A 18 -1.20 13.05 -4.03
N THR A 19 -1.52 13.06 -2.74
CA THR A 19 -1.07 14.12 -1.83
C THR A 19 0.40 13.91 -1.44
N HIS A 20 1.04 14.99 -0.96
CA HIS A 20 2.41 14.87 -0.45
C HIS A 20 2.50 13.92 0.76
N GLU A 21 1.50 13.93 1.64
CA GLU A 21 1.44 13.06 2.82
C GLU A 21 1.36 11.58 2.43
N GLU A 22 0.46 11.22 1.50
CA GLU A 22 0.36 9.85 1.00
C GLU A 22 1.65 9.41 0.29
N PHE A 23 2.31 10.31 -0.46
CA PHE A 23 3.61 10.03 -1.06
C PHE A 23 4.70 9.78 0.01
N GLN A 24 4.80 10.64 1.03
CA GLN A 24 5.75 10.46 2.13
C GLN A 24 5.52 9.14 2.86
N TYR A 25 4.26 8.78 3.09
CA TYR A 25 3.87 7.50 3.67
C TYR A 25 4.38 6.32 2.83
N LEU A 26 4.17 6.34 1.51
CA LEU A 26 4.64 5.25 0.64
C LEU A 26 6.15 4.99 0.76
N ILE A 27 6.95 6.07 0.88
CA ILE A 27 8.41 5.99 0.96
C ILE A 27 8.87 5.54 2.35
N LYS A 28 8.33 6.14 3.41
CA LYS A 28 8.83 5.97 4.78
C LYS A 28 8.13 4.84 5.54
N GLY A 29 6.84 4.66 5.31
CA GLY A 29 5.97 3.88 6.19
C GLY A 29 6.13 4.32 7.65
N GLY A 30 6.00 3.38 8.58
CA GLY A 30 6.19 3.62 10.01
C GLY A 30 7.64 3.56 10.50
N ALA A 31 8.64 3.63 9.61
CA ALA A 31 10.04 3.38 9.98
C ALA A 31 10.63 4.41 10.97
N ALA A 32 10.01 5.60 11.08
CA ALA A 32 10.43 6.64 12.02
C ALA A 32 9.71 6.59 13.38
N LEU A 33 8.75 5.66 13.55
CA LEU A 33 7.98 5.55 14.78
C LEU A 33 8.70 4.70 15.82
N ASP A 34 8.51 5.06 17.09
CA ASP A 34 8.87 4.22 18.23
C ASP A 34 7.67 3.35 18.63
N LEU A 35 7.88 2.03 18.68
CA LEU A 35 6.85 1.06 19.06
C LEU A 35 6.31 1.32 20.46
N ASN A 36 7.14 1.78 21.40
CA ASN A 36 6.73 2.03 22.77
C ASN A 36 5.82 3.27 22.92
N ALA A 37 5.85 4.16 21.92
CA ALA A 37 4.97 5.32 21.85
C ALA A 37 3.67 5.05 21.07
N CYS A 38 3.51 3.85 20.49
CA CYS A 38 2.34 3.46 19.72
C CYS A 38 1.30 2.73 20.58
N PRO A 39 0.02 2.68 20.15
CA PRO A 39 -0.98 1.81 20.78
C PRO A 39 -0.52 0.34 20.80
N PRO A 40 -0.96 -0.46 21.78
CA PRO A 40 -0.57 -1.87 21.87
C PRO A 40 -1.08 -2.65 20.65
N LYS A 41 -0.29 -3.64 20.21
CA LYS A 41 -0.69 -4.53 19.12
C LYS A 41 -1.88 -5.40 19.56
N PRO A 42 -2.93 -5.53 18.73
CA PRO A 42 -4.11 -6.31 19.11
C PRO A 42 -3.86 -7.83 19.02
N ALA A 43 -2.85 -8.27 18.27
CA ALA A 43 -2.57 -9.69 18.05
C ALA A 43 -1.08 -10.01 17.87
N LYS A 44 -0.66 -11.19 18.32
CA LYS A 44 0.74 -11.65 18.24
C LYS A 44 1.23 -11.94 16.81
N TRP A 45 0.32 -12.25 15.89
CA TRP A 45 0.68 -12.53 14.49
C TRP A 45 0.99 -11.24 13.70
N ILE A 46 0.61 -10.07 14.23
CA ILE A 46 0.96 -8.77 13.66
C ILE A 46 2.39 -8.43 14.10
N THR A 47 3.29 -8.33 13.12
CA THR A 47 4.68 -7.96 13.36
C THR A 47 4.80 -6.51 13.81
N ASP A 48 5.89 -6.17 14.50
CA ASP A 48 6.14 -4.78 14.93
C ASP A 48 6.21 -3.84 13.72
N THR A 49 6.90 -4.25 12.66
CA THR A 49 7.00 -3.47 11.41
C THR A 49 5.64 -3.23 10.76
N THR A 50 4.80 -4.26 10.65
CA THR A 50 3.44 -4.11 10.11
C THR A 50 2.62 -3.16 10.97
N TRP A 51 2.69 -3.30 12.29
CA TRP A 51 1.95 -2.44 13.19
C TRP A 51 2.38 -0.97 13.11
N LEU A 52 3.68 -0.69 13.11
CA LEU A 52 4.19 0.67 12.93
C LEU A 52 3.73 1.26 11.59
N ASN A 53 3.72 0.47 10.52
CA ASN A 53 3.20 0.95 9.23
C ASN A 53 1.70 1.26 9.27
N LEU A 54 0.90 0.51 10.02
CA LEU A 54 -0.53 0.77 10.19
C LEU A 54 -0.78 2.00 11.06
N VAL A 55 0.01 2.19 12.11
CA VAL A 55 -0.07 3.40 12.95
C VAL A 55 0.26 4.64 12.13
N GLU A 56 1.29 4.60 11.28
CA GLU A 56 1.58 5.72 10.38
C GLU A 56 0.49 5.89 9.31
N LEU A 57 -0.06 4.79 8.77
CA LEU A 57 -1.14 4.83 7.78
C LEU A 57 -2.39 5.52 8.34
N ALA A 58 -2.72 5.25 9.60
CA ALA A 58 -3.87 5.80 10.29
C ALA A 58 -3.86 7.33 10.41
N LYS A 59 -2.71 7.99 10.20
CA LYS A 59 -2.64 9.46 10.15
C LYS A 59 -3.29 10.04 8.90
N LEU A 60 -3.47 9.26 7.84
CA LEU A 60 -4.16 9.66 6.62
C LEU A 60 -5.67 9.53 6.83
N TYR A 61 -6.43 10.55 6.44
CA TYR A 61 -7.88 10.64 6.67
C TYR A 61 -8.67 9.39 6.25
N GLN A 62 -8.33 8.79 5.12
CA GLN A 62 -9.02 7.60 4.60
C GLN A 62 -8.80 6.34 5.45
N PHE A 63 -7.74 6.30 6.26
CA PHE A 63 -7.36 5.15 7.07
C PHE A 63 -7.45 5.41 8.58
N GLN A 64 -7.99 6.53 9.02
CA GLN A 64 -8.05 6.93 10.44
C GLN A 64 -8.66 5.88 11.39
N ASN A 65 -9.53 5.01 10.87
CA ASN A 65 -10.19 3.96 11.66
C ASN A 65 -9.50 2.59 11.59
N ILE A 66 -8.41 2.45 10.84
CA ILE A 66 -7.81 1.14 10.53
C ILE A 66 -7.40 0.38 11.79
N LEU A 67 -6.82 1.05 12.79
CA LEU A 67 -6.35 0.38 14.01
C LEU A 67 -7.52 -0.24 14.79
N THR A 68 -8.59 0.51 14.97
CA THR A 68 -9.81 0.07 15.65
C THR A 68 -10.53 -1.02 14.86
N GLN A 69 -10.54 -0.94 13.53
CA GLN A 69 -11.12 -1.97 12.66
C GLN A 69 -10.35 -3.30 12.75
N VAL A 70 -9.02 -3.24 12.77
CA VAL A 70 -8.16 -4.42 12.95
C VAL A 70 -8.36 -5.05 14.32
N GLU A 71 -8.52 -4.26 15.36
CA GLU A 71 -8.80 -4.76 16.71
C GLU A 71 -10.18 -5.44 16.79
N ASN A 72 -11.22 -4.79 16.26
CA ASN A 72 -12.59 -5.29 16.35
C ASN A 72 -12.89 -6.47 15.40
N ASN A 73 -12.17 -6.57 14.28
CA ASN A 73 -12.39 -7.59 13.26
C ASN A 73 -11.10 -8.37 12.92
N GLU A 74 -10.29 -8.66 13.94
CA GLU A 74 -8.99 -9.31 13.83
C GLU A 74 -9.00 -10.57 12.93
N ARG A 75 -10.01 -11.44 13.09
CA ARG A 75 -10.12 -12.68 12.32
C ARG A 75 -10.21 -12.45 10.81
N SER A 76 -10.96 -11.44 10.38
CA SER A 76 -11.12 -11.14 8.96
C SER A 76 -9.83 -10.55 8.37
N TRP A 77 -9.16 -9.68 9.13
CA TRP A 77 -7.85 -9.14 8.74
C TRP A 77 -6.79 -10.22 8.64
N LYS A 78 -6.75 -11.14 9.60
CA LYS A 78 -5.86 -12.29 9.55
C LYS A 78 -6.15 -13.17 8.34
N ALA A 79 -7.42 -13.52 8.11
CA ALA A 79 -7.82 -14.34 6.98
C ALA A 79 -7.53 -13.68 5.62
N TRP A 80 -7.58 -12.36 5.53
CA TRP A 80 -7.17 -11.61 4.34
C TRP A 80 -5.64 -11.58 4.19
N PHE A 81 -4.91 -11.32 5.27
CA PHE A 81 -3.45 -11.26 5.31
C PHE A 81 -2.79 -12.60 4.96
N ASP A 82 -3.37 -13.72 5.41
CA ASP A 82 -2.84 -15.08 5.19
C ASP A 82 -3.01 -15.59 3.74
N LYS A 83 -3.62 -14.81 2.83
CA LYS A 83 -3.79 -15.23 1.42
C LYS A 83 -2.50 -15.09 0.63
N ASP A 84 -2.34 -15.90 -0.41
CA ASP A 84 -1.17 -15.84 -1.30
C ASP A 84 -1.07 -14.52 -2.11
N ALA A 85 -2.23 -13.93 -2.42
CA ALA A 85 -2.36 -12.69 -3.17
C ALA A 85 -3.40 -11.77 -2.50
N PRO A 86 -3.08 -11.19 -1.32
CA PRO A 86 -4.01 -10.34 -0.57
C PRO A 86 -4.40 -9.09 -1.38
N GLU A 87 -3.52 -8.60 -2.25
CA GLU A 87 -3.80 -7.48 -3.14
C GLU A 87 -4.85 -7.77 -4.22
N ASP A 88 -5.16 -9.04 -4.48
CA ASP A 88 -6.25 -9.46 -5.38
C ASP A 88 -7.54 -9.81 -4.63
N SER A 89 -7.49 -9.77 -3.31
CA SER A 89 -8.64 -10.08 -2.47
C SER A 89 -9.42 -8.83 -2.04
N PRO A 90 -10.73 -8.97 -1.78
CA PRO A 90 -11.53 -7.97 -1.08
C PRO A 90 -10.89 -7.62 0.28
N ILE A 91 -10.59 -6.34 0.52
CA ILE A 91 -10.04 -5.86 1.79
C ILE A 91 -11.19 -5.72 2.80
N PRO A 92 -11.02 -6.15 4.06
CA PRO A 92 -12.06 -6.03 5.09
C PRO A 92 -12.52 -4.59 5.37
N ASP A 93 -13.61 -4.46 6.13
CA ASP A 93 -14.05 -3.22 6.80
C ASP A 93 -14.20 -1.96 5.92
N GLY A 94 -14.72 -2.15 4.70
CA GLY A 94 -15.17 -1.05 3.84
C GLY A 94 -14.11 -0.51 2.88
N TYR A 95 -12.94 -1.15 2.80
CA TYR A 95 -11.87 -0.76 1.88
C TYR A 95 -11.98 -1.33 0.46
N LEU A 96 -13.17 -1.82 0.07
CA LEU A 96 -13.41 -2.37 -1.27
C LEU A 96 -13.33 -1.32 -2.38
N SER A 97 -13.67 -0.07 -2.07
CA SER A 97 -13.73 1.04 -3.02
C SER A 97 -12.48 1.93 -2.99
N LEU A 98 -11.36 1.45 -2.42
CA LEU A 98 -10.11 2.20 -2.46
C LEU A 98 -9.63 2.36 -3.91
N ASP A 99 -9.20 3.58 -4.24
CA ASP A 99 -8.50 3.78 -5.51
C ASP A 99 -7.17 3.00 -5.54
N PRO A 100 -6.60 2.76 -6.74
CA PRO A 100 -5.41 1.94 -6.89
C PRO A 100 -4.20 2.39 -6.06
N PHE A 101 -4.07 3.69 -5.81
CA PHE A 101 -2.98 4.24 -5.02
C PHE A 101 -3.20 4.04 -3.52
N LYS A 102 -4.40 4.31 -3.01
CA LYS A 102 -4.75 4.01 -1.62
C LYS A 102 -4.67 2.52 -1.31
N LYS A 103 -5.03 1.67 -2.28
CA LYS A 103 -4.80 0.22 -2.20
C LYS A 103 -3.31 -0.12 -2.15
N LEU A 104 -2.45 0.59 -2.90
CA LEU A 104 -1.00 0.46 -2.79
C LEU A 104 -0.48 0.79 -1.39
N LEU A 105 -1.00 1.85 -0.75
CA LEU A 105 -0.63 2.20 0.62
C LEU A 105 -1.03 1.10 1.62
N MET A 106 -2.24 0.56 1.49
CA MET A 106 -2.72 -0.55 2.33
C MET A 106 -1.83 -1.79 2.19
N ILE A 107 -1.49 -2.18 0.96
CA ILE A 107 -0.60 -3.32 0.70
C ILE A 107 0.81 -3.03 1.23
N ARG A 108 1.34 -1.81 1.07
CA ARG A 108 2.64 -1.42 1.63
C ARG A 108 2.68 -1.55 3.15
N ALA A 109 1.57 -1.30 3.83
CA ALA A 109 1.45 -1.39 5.28
C ALA A 109 1.51 -2.84 5.78
N TRP A 110 0.69 -3.70 5.15
CA TRP A 110 0.49 -5.09 5.54
C TRP A 110 1.53 -6.05 4.96
N CYS A 111 1.72 -6.00 3.65
CA CYS A 111 2.43 -7.00 2.84
C CYS A 111 3.51 -6.30 2.00
N SER A 112 4.60 -5.89 2.64
CA SER A 112 5.64 -5.09 1.99
C SER A 112 6.26 -5.80 0.77
N ASP A 113 6.31 -7.13 0.77
CA ASP A 113 6.72 -7.99 -0.33
C ASP A 113 5.77 -7.91 -1.56
N ARG A 114 4.47 -7.69 -1.33
CA ARG A 114 3.46 -7.52 -2.39
C ARG A 114 3.37 -6.10 -2.94
N THR A 115 4.07 -5.12 -2.34
CA THR A 115 4.09 -3.71 -2.78
C THR A 115 4.48 -3.59 -4.25
N LEU A 116 5.45 -4.38 -4.72
CA LEU A 116 5.89 -4.35 -6.11
C LEU A 116 4.76 -4.79 -7.07
N THR A 117 4.00 -5.82 -6.70
CA THR A 117 2.86 -6.30 -7.48
C THR A 117 1.73 -5.28 -7.51
N GLN A 118 1.35 -4.71 -6.36
CA GLN A 118 0.30 -3.71 -6.30
C GLN A 118 0.70 -2.41 -7.00
N SER A 119 1.97 -2.01 -6.97
CA SER A 119 2.44 -0.79 -7.65
C SER A 119 2.35 -0.89 -9.17
N ARG A 120 2.49 -2.10 -9.76
CA ARG A 120 2.24 -2.31 -11.19
C ARG A 120 0.79 -2.02 -11.55
N LYS A 121 -0.16 -2.46 -10.72
CA LYS A 121 -1.60 -2.19 -10.90
C LYS A 121 -1.91 -0.71 -10.80
N TYR A 122 -1.27 -0.01 -9.86
CA TYR A 122 -1.35 1.46 -9.77
C TYR A 122 -0.82 2.15 -11.04
N ILE A 123 0.37 1.77 -11.52
CA ILE A 123 0.96 2.33 -12.77
C ILE A 123 0.03 2.06 -13.97
N ALA A 124 -0.49 0.84 -14.08
CA ALA A 124 -1.42 0.48 -15.15
C ALA A 124 -2.69 1.33 -15.13
N ALA A 125 -3.24 1.59 -13.94
CA ALA A 125 -4.44 2.42 -13.78
C ALA A 125 -4.18 3.91 -14.05
N SER A 126 -3.00 4.43 -13.69
CA SER A 126 -2.67 5.85 -13.79
C SER A 126 -2.14 6.26 -15.17
N MET A 127 -1.19 5.48 -15.71
CA MET A 127 -0.46 5.80 -16.93
C MET A 127 -0.86 4.89 -18.11
N GLY A 128 -1.50 3.77 -17.83
CA GLY A 128 -1.90 2.75 -18.81
C GLY A 128 -1.04 1.48 -18.76
N GLN A 129 -1.63 0.35 -19.15
CA GLN A 129 -1.03 -0.99 -19.05
C GLN A 129 0.38 -1.11 -19.64
N ARG A 130 0.65 -0.45 -20.79
CA ARG A 130 1.96 -0.45 -21.45
C ARG A 130 3.12 0.05 -20.57
N PHE A 131 2.84 0.86 -19.55
CA PHE A 131 3.86 1.37 -18.62
C PHE A 131 4.10 0.44 -17.43
N ALA A 132 3.17 -0.49 -17.17
CA ALA A 132 3.29 -1.49 -16.10
C ALA A 132 4.01 -2.78 -16.56
N GLU A 133 4.10 -2.99 -17.88
CA GLU A 133 4.71 -4.18 -18.48
C GLU A 133 6.24 -4.09 -18.55
N PRO A 134 6.95 -5.24 -18.52
CA PRO A 134 8.38 -5.26 -18.79
C PRO A 134 8.64 -4.86 -20.24
N ILE A 135 9.58 -3.94 -20.46
CA ILE A 135 10.07 -3.64 -21.81
C ILE A 135 10.89 -4.84 -22.28
N ILE A 136 10.38 -5.57 -23.28
CA ILE A 136 11.18 -6.57 -23.99
C ILE A 136 12.04 -5.80 -25.00
N LEU A 137 13.34 -5.72 -24.75
CA LEU A 137 14.31 -5.17 -25.70
C LEU A 137 14.39 -6.12 -26.91
N ASN A 138 13.77 -5.74 -28.02
CA ASN A 138 13.97 -6.45 -29.28
C ASN A 138 15.20 -5.87 -30.00
N MET A 139 16.34 -6.54 -29.86
CA MET A 139 17.62 -6.15 -30.46
C MET A 139 17.67 -6.35 -31.98
N GLU A 140 16.68 -7.02 -32.59
CA GLU A 140 16.61 -7.25 -34.03
C GLU A 140 15.94 -6.10 -34.80
N ALA A 141 15.39 -5.11 -34.08
CA ALA A 141 14.73 -3.93 -34.66
C ALA A 141 15.63 -2.67 -34.68
N LEU A 142 16.94 -2.83 -34.46
CA LEU A 142 17.95 -1.77 -34.49
C LEU A 142 18.81 -1.85 -35.76
#